data_AF-A0A8T6IV15-F1
#
_entry.id   AF-A0A8T6IV15-F1
#
_cell.length_a   1.000
_cell.length_b   1.000
_cell.length_c   1.000
_cell.angle_alpha   90.00
_cell.angle_beta   90.00
_cell.angle_gamma   90.00
#
_symmetry.space_group_name_H-M   'P 1'
#
loop_
_entity.id
_entity.type
_entity.pdbx_description
1 polymer ?
#
loop_
_entity_poly.entity_id
_entity_poly.type
_entity_poly.pdbx_seq_one_letter_code
_entity_poly.pdbx_strand_id
1 'polypeptide(L)' 'MLMRPEEPRQPRLITWDEVDQLIDGLIPRIQRLGPFGAMVMITRGGVIPGGLLAEALNMQ' A
#
# COMPACT_ATOMS: atom_id res chain seq x y z
N MET A 1 -12.31 27.05 17.19
CA MET A 1 -11.42 26.79 16.04
C MET A 1 -12.22 26.01 15.02
N LEU A 2 -12.65 26.63 13.92
CA LEU A 2 -13.43 25.94 12.87
C LEU A 2 -12.44 25.11 12.02
N MET A 3 -12.63 23.80 11.95
CA MET A 3 -11.95 22.97 10.96
C MET A 3 -12.44 23.43 9.57
N ARG A 4 -11.56 23.97 8.74
CA ARG A 4 -11.85 24.09 7.30
C ARG A 4 -12.00 22.67 6.75
N PRO A 5 -13.01 22.38 5.92
CA PRO A 5 -12.99 21.15 5.15
C PRO A 5 -11.71 21.17 4.32
N GLU A 6 -10.85 20.17 4.50
CA GLU A 6 -9.70 19.96 3.61
C GLU A 6 -10.27 19.90 2.19
N GLU A 7 -9.80 20.80 1.31
CA GLU A 7 -10.15 20.70 -0.11
C GLU A 7 -9.82 19.28 -0.58
N PRO A 8 -10.69 18.63 -1.39
CA PRO A 8 -10.43 17.28 -1.85
C PRO A 8 -9.12 17.30 -2.64
N ARG A 9 -8.05 16.78 -2.02
CA ARG A 9 -6.77 16.57 -2.70
C ARG A 9 -7.06 15.71 -3.92
N GLN A 10 -6.83 16.27 -5.10
CA GLN A 10 -6.96 15.49 -6.33
C GLN A 10 -6.02 14.28 -6.21
N PRO A 11 -6.50 13.05 -6.52
CA PRO A 11 -5.65 11.88 -6.52
C PRO A 11 -4.46 12.14 -7.45
N ARG A 12 -3.24 11.97 -6.93
CA ARG A 12 -2.04 12.04 -7.76
C ARG A 12 -1.96 10.76 -8.60
N LEU A 13 -1.99 10.91 -9.92
CA LEU A 13 -1.64 9.82 -10.83
C LEU A 13 -0.14 9.53 -10.68
N ILE A 14 0.20 8.25 -10.58
CA ILE A 14 1.58 7.77 -10.42
C ILE A 14 1.93 6.80 -11.53
N THR A 15 3.19 6.73 -11.91
CA THR A 15 3.68 5.71 -12.85
C THR A 15 3.80 4.35 -12.17
N TRP A 16 3.94 3.29 -12.97
CA TRP A 16 4.23 1.94 -12.42
C TRP A 16 5.58 1.91 -11.69
N ASP A 17 6.61 2.58 -12.20
CA ASP A 17 7.90 2.69 -11.50
C ASP A 17 7.75 3.35 -10.11
N GLU A 18 6.87 4.34 -9.98
CA GLU A 18 6.56 4.96 -8.69
C GLU A 18 5.79 4.00 -7.76
N VAL A 19 4.92 3.13 -8.31
CA VAL A 19 4.28 2.06 -7.53
C VAL A 19 5.34 1.12 -6.99
N ASP A 20 6.28 0.67 -7.81
CA ASP A 20 7.34 -0.26 -7.40
C ASP A 20 8.19 0.34 -6.27
N GLN A 21 8.60 1.60 -6.39
CA GLN A 21 9.33 2.31 -5.33
C GLN A 21 8.53 2.42 -4.02
N LEU A 22 7.21 2.58 -4.11
CA LEU A 22 6.34 2.59 -2.93
C LEU A 22 6.29 1.21 -2.27
N ILE A 23 6.16 0.13 -3.05
CA ILE A 23 6.17 -1.24 -2.55
C ILE A 23 7.51 -1.53 -1.87
N ASP A 24 8.63 -1.29 -2.55
CA ASP A 24 9.98 -1.50 -2.01
C ASP A 24 10.22 -0.76 -0.69
N GLY A 25 9.71 0.47 -0.57
CA GLY A 25 9.79 1.25 0.65
C GLY A 25 8.94 0.72 1.82
N LEU A 26 7.89 -0.06 1.53
CA LEU A 26 6.98 -0.65 2.51
C LEU A 26 7.49 -1.99 3.05
N ILE A 27 8.12 -2.82 2.22
CA ILE A 27 8.54 -4.19 2.60
C ILE A 27 9.38 -4.22 3.89
N PRO A 28 10.47 -3.43 4.04
CA PRO A 28 11.28 -3.46 5.25
C PRO A 28 10.51 -2.97 6.49
N ARG A 29 9.50 -2.11 6.31
CA ARG A 29 8.67 -1.63 7.42
C ARG A 29 7.76 -2.74 7.92
N ILE A 30 7.13 -3.47 7.01
CA ILE A 30 6.26 -4.60 7.34
C ILE A 30 7.09 -5.70 8.01
N GLN A 31 8.20 -6.12 7.41
CA GLN A 31 9.08 -7.16 7.99
C GLN A 31 9.57 -6.81 9.41
N ARG A 32 9.80 -5.53 9.72
CA ARG A 32 10.17 -5.07 11.06
C ARG A 32 9.05 -5.19 12.10
N LEU A 33 7.78 -5.27 11.71
CA LEU A 33 6.67 -5.44 12.64
C LEU A 33 6.57 -6.87 13.18
N GLY A 34 7.20 -7.84 12.51
CA GLY A 34 7.23 -9.24 12.91
C GLY A 34 6.73 -10.18 11.81
N PRO A 35 6.64 -11.49 12.10
CA PRO A 35 6.15 -12.47 11.15
C PRO A 35 4.63 -12.32 10.94
N PHE A 36 4.19 -12.38 9.69
CA PHE A 36 2.77 -12.39 9.31
C PHE A 36 2.46 -13.67 8.54
N GLY A 37 1.37 -14.34 8.92
CA GLY A 37 0.91 -15.55 8.24
C GLY A 37 -0.17 -15.31 7.18
N ALA A 38 -0.78 -14.12 7.16
CA ALA A 38 -1.89 -13.82 6.25
C ALA A 38 -2.05 -12.30 6.03
N MET A 39 -2.69 -11.95 4.91
CA MET A 39 -3.12 -10.59 4.58
C MET A 39 -4.61 -10.59 4.23
N VAL A 40 -5.34 -9.58 4.71
CA VAL A 40 -6.75 -9.36 4.38
C VAL A 40 -6.84 -8.22 3.37
N MET A 41 -7.36 -8.52 2.17
CA MET A 41 -7.51 -7.54 1.10
C MET A 41 -8.96 -7.06 1.00
N ILE A 42 -9.16 -5.75 1.00
CA ILE A 42 -10.46 -5.12 0.76
C ILE A 42 -10.53 -4.65 -0.70
N THR A 43 -11.52 -5.13 -1.44
CA THR A 43 -11.80 -4.72 -2.82
C THR A 43 -12.49 -3.35 -2.86
N ARG A 44 -12.55 -2.60 -3.97
CA ARG A 44 -12.09 -2.85 -5.36
C ARG A 44 -10.77 -2.16 -5.71
N GLY A 45 -10.02 -1.69 -4.71
CA GLY A 45 -8.69 -1.07 -4.89
C GLY A 45 -7.54 -1.89 -4.33
N GLY A 46 -7.80 -2.83 -3.42
CA GLY A 46 -6.75 -3.58 -2.71
C GLY A 46 -6.17 -4.76 -3.49
N VAL A 47 -6.77 -5.20 -4.59
CA VAL A 47 -6.35 -6.43 -5.29
C VAL A 47 -4.95 -6.27 -5.91
N ILE A 48 -4.73 -5.21 -6.69
CA ILE A 48 -3.44 -4.97 -7.36
C ILE A 48 -2.32 -4.69 -6.35
N PRO A 49 -2.40 -3.67 -5.47
CA PRO A 49 -1.33 -3.42 -4.50
C PRO A 49 -1.19 -4.54 -3.46
N GLY A 50 -2.28 -5.24 -3.12
CA GLY A 50 -2.24 -6.40 -2.25
C GLY A 50 -1.50 -7.58 -2.88
N GLY A 51 -1.71 -7.86 -4.17
CA GLY A 51 -0.94 -8.88 -4.90
C GLY A 51 0.56 -8.58 -4.93
N LEU A 52 0.92 -7.33 -5.25
CA LEU A 52 2.33 -6.89 -5.24
C LEU A 52 2.99 -7.04 -3.87
N LEU A 53 2.28 -6.66 -2.80
CA LEU A 53 2.76 -6.85 -1.43
C LEU A 53 2.89 -8.34 -1.06
N ALA A 54 1.90 -9.17 -1.44
CA ALA A 54 1.93 -10.60 -1.16
C ALA A 54 3.14 -11.26 -1.83
N GLU A 55 3.39 -10.95 -3.09
CA GLU A 55 4.55 -11.43 -3.85
C GLU A 55 5.86 -10.99 -3.19
N ALA A 56 6.02 -9.70 -2.93
CA ALA A 56 7.26 -9.17 -2.33
C ALA A 56 7.50 -9.64 -0.88
N LEU A 57 6.44 -10.00 -0.14
CA LEU A 57 6.53 -10.58 1.21
C LEU A 57 6.65 -12.11 1.19
N ASN A 58 6.65 -12.75 0.02
CA ASN A 58 6.62 -14.21 -0.13
C ASN A 58 5.44 -14.86 0.64
N MET A 59 4.28 -14.22 0.60
CA MET A 59 3.03 -14.78 1.12
C MET A 59 2.38 -15.66 0.05
N GLN A 60 2.11 -16.91 0.40
CA GLN A 60 1.43 -17.90 -0.46
C GLN A 60 -0.09 -17.71 -0.43
#